data_AF-A0A349CJ60-F1
#
_entry.id   AF-A0A349CJ60-F1
#
_cell.length_a   1.000
_cell.length_b   1.000
_cell.length_c   1.000
_cell.angle_alpha   90.00
_cell.angle_beta   90.00
_cell.angle_gamma   90.00
#
_symmetry.space_group_name_H-M   'P 1'
#
loop_
_entity.id
_entity.type
_entity.pdbx_description
1 polymer ?
#
loop_
_entity_poly.entity_id
_entity_poly.type
_entity_poly.pdbx_seq_one_letter_code
_entity_poly.pdbx_strand_id
1 'polypeptide(L)'
;MSKDKEKKTKVLSTNVISSCDGYWEWFDRADTLTVPYEITGKYLFFSLDRALLVEIAINELENGGFHHAKTHMVGVSPPSGEYVLCLYYKDDSRKHELAEKYGNRSELKYRYWKSDADTLGGKYSKQFLNKLTKNEQKMFRGKL
;
A
#
# COMPACT_ATOMS: atom_id res chain seq x y z
N MET A 1 4.71 9.15 -33.70
CA MET A 1 3.35 8.56 -33.64
C MET A 1 3.22 7.87 -32.29
N SER A 2 2.33 8.39 -31.44
CA SER A 2 2.16 8.01 -30.05
C SER A 2 1.71 6.55 -29.91
N LYS A 3 2.35 5.78 -29.03
CA LYS A 3 1.86 4.47 -28.60
C LYS A 3 1.08 4.69 -27.30
N ASP A 4 -0.16 5.12 -27.41
CA ASP A 4 -1.10 5.05 -26.30
C ASP A 4 -1.37 3.57 -26.03
N LYS A 5 -0.60 2.99 -25.09
CA LYS A 5 -0.96 1.72 -24.48
C LYS A 5 -2.24 1.96 -23.70
N GLU A 6 -3.35 1.58 -24.30
CA GLU A 6 -4.66 1.52 -23.65
C GLU A 6 -4.50 0.81 -22.30
N LYS A 7 -4.59 1.56 -21.20
CA LYS A 7 -4.56 1.00 -19.85
C LYS A 7 -5.81 0.13 -19.73
N LYS A 8 -5.64 -1.20 -19.81
CA LYS A 8 -6.74 -2.14 -19.60
C LYS A 8 -7.18 -2.06 -18.14
N THR A 9 -8.38 -1.51 -17.95
CA THR A 9 -9.05 -1.46 -16.65
C THR A 9 -9.85 -2.74 -16.45
N LYS A 10 -9.75 -3.35 -15.26
CA LYS A 10 -10.49 -4.55 -14.87
C LYS A 10 -11.38 -4.23 -13.66
N VAL A 11 -12.65 -4.63 -13.69
CA VAL A 11 -13.54 -4.54 -12.51
C VAL A 11 -13.20 -5.69 -11.56
N LEU A 12 -12.98 -5.38 -10.29
CA LEU A 12 -12.65 -6.36 -9.24
C LEU A 12 -13.79 -6.60 -8.24
N SER A 13 -14.60 -5.57 -7.98
CA SER A 13 -15.78 -5.63 -7.11
C SER A 13 -16.79 -4.55 -7.53
N THR A 14 -17.82 -4.31 -6.73
CA THR A 14 -18.89 -3.33 -7.01
C THR A 14 -18.34 -1.95 -7.37
N ASN A 15 -17.42 -1.43 -6.56
CA ASN A 15 -16.86 -0.08 -6.71
C ASN A 15 -15.35 -0.08 -6.83
N VAL A 16 -14.68 -1.19 -7.16
CA VAL A 16 -13.22 -1.22 -7.33
C VAL A 16 -12.83 -1.68 -8.71
N ILE A 17 -12.00 -0.87 -9.36
CA ILE A 17 -11.32 -1.20 -10.60
C ILE A 17 -9.82 -1.34 -10.36
N SER A 18 -9.16 -2.12 -11.22
CA SER A 18 -7.71 -2.17 -11.27
C SER A 18 -7.15 -1.83 -12.64
N SER A 19 -5.93 -1.29 -12.66
CA SER A 19 -5.16 -1.03 -13.87
C SER A 19 -3.69 -1.35 -13.64
N CYS A 20 -2.99 -1.72 -14.70
CA CYS A 20 -1.59 -2.15 -14.63
C CYS A 20 -0.67 -1.19 -15.42
N ASP A 21 0.52 -0.92 -14.90
CA ASP A 21 1.53 -0.09 -15.57
C ASP A 21 2.78 -0.87 -16.04
N GLY A 22 2.77 -2.19 -15.88
CA GLY A 22 3.88 -3.08 -16.22
C GLY A 22 4.70 -3.54 -15.01
N TYR A 23 4.51 -2.92 -13.84
CA TYR A 23 5.11 -3.39 -12.58
C TYR A 23 4.11 -3.36 -11.42
N TRP A 24 3.30 -2.31 -11.33
CA TRP A 24 2.27 -2.13 -10.32
C TRP A 24 0.88 -2.46 -10.88
N GLU A 25 0.07 -3.16 -10.07
CA GLU A 25 -1.38 -3.13 -10.18
C GLU A 25 -1.89 -2.05 -9.24
N TRP A 26 -2.55 -1.05 -9.82
CA TRP A 26 -3.23 0.03 -9.13
C TRP A 26 -4.70 -0.33 -8.93
N PHE A 27 -5.25 0.06 -7.78
CA PHE A 27 -6.65 -0.14 -7.42
C PHE A 27 -7.27 1.21 -7.11
N ASP A 28 -8.42 1.48 -7.72
CA ASP A 28 -9.14 2.75 -7.63
C ASP A 28 -10.62 2.50 -7.35
N ARG A 29 -11.23 3.41 -6.59
CA ARG A 29 -12.69 3.44 -6.48
C ARG A 29 -13.31 3.87 -7.81
N ALA A 30 -14.20 3.05 -8.36
CA ALA A 30 -14.89 3.29 -9.63
C ALA A 30 -15.99 4.36 -9.51
N ASP A 31 -16.63 4.46 -8.35
CA ASP A 31 -17.71 5.40 -8.07
C ASP A 31 -17.22 6.83 -7.78
N THR A 32 -15.91 6.97 -7.50
CA THR A 32 -15.30 8.22 -7.07
C THR A 32 -13.96 8.43 -7.78
N LEU A 33 -14.03 8.86 -9.05
CA LEU A 33 -12.85 9.10 -9.88
C LEU A 33 -11.99 10.27 -9.40
N THR A 34 -12.52 11.14 -8.53
CA THR A 34 -11.78 12.26 -7.94
C THR A 34 -11.71 12.09 -6.42
N VAL A 35 -10.51 11.86 -5.92
CA VAL A 35 -10.25 11.73 -4.47
C VAL A 35 -10.57 13.07 -3.79
N PRO A 36 -11.45 13.12 -2.76
CA PRO A 36 -11.90 14.37 -2.16
C PRO A 36 -10.87 15.01 -1.20
N TYR A 37 -9.62 14.58 -1.27
CA TYR A 37 -8.52 15.04 -0.42
C TYR A 37 -7.18 14.88 -1.13
N GLU A 38 -6.21 15.69 -0.70
CA GLU A 38 -4.82 15.53 -1.11
C GLU A 38 -4.22 14.29 -0.45
N ILE A 39 -3.61 13.42 -1.27
CA ILE A 39 -2.85 12.26 -0.79
C ILE A 39 -1.47 12.75 -0.38
N THR A 40 -1.07 12.48 0.87
CA THR A 40 0.22 12.94 1.42
C THR A 40 1.13 11.77 1.86
N GLY A 41 0.67 10.54 1.68
CA GLY A 41 1.43 9.35 2.05
C GLY A 41 0.64 8.07 1.90
N LYS A 42 1.16 7.00 2.51
CA LYS A 42 0.64 5.65 2.36
C LYS A 42 0.85 4.78 3.60
N TYR A 43 -0.10 3.89 3.84
CA TYR A 43 0.01 2.77 4.77
C TYR A 43 0.61 1.56 4.07
N LEU A 44 1.50 0.85 4.75
CA LEU A 44 2.27 -0.25 4.15
C LEU A 44 1.95 -1.59 4.80
N PHE A 45 1.48 -2.54 4.00
CA PHE A 45 1.29 -3.93 4.39
C PHE A 45 2.19 -4.82 3.54
N PHE A 46 2.79 -5.82 4.16
CA PHE A 46 3.65 -6.80 3.47
C PHE A 46 3.15 -8.21 3.72
N SER A 47 3.17 -9.04 2.69
CA SER A 47 2.84 -10.46 2.80
C SER A 47 3.55 -11.25 1.69
N LEU A 48 3.74 -12.55 1.93
CA LEU A 48 4.09 -13.51 0.88
C LEU A 48 2.88 -13.86 0.01
N ASP A 49 1.67 -13.65 0.53
CA ASP A 49 0.43 -13.86 -0.20
C ASP A 49 -0.04 -12.55 -0.84
N ARG A 50 0.09 -12.48 -2.16
CA ARG A 50 -0.41 -11.35 -2.94
C ARG A 50 -1.94 -11.26 -2.93
N ALA A 51 -2.65 -12.40 -2.95
CA ALA A 51 -4.11 -12.42 -3.02
C ALA A 51 -4.70 -11.77 -1.76
N LEU A 52 -4.11 -12.06 -0.61
CA LEU A 52 -4.42 -11.37 0.66
C LEU A 52 -4.28 -9.85 0.55
N LEU A 53 -3.21 -9.35 -0.06
CA LEU A 53 -3.02 -7.91 -0.22
C LEU A 53 -4.08 -7.27 -1.14
N VAL A 54 -4.52 -8.00 -2.18
CA VAL A 54 -5.61 -7.55 -3.05
C VAL A 54 -6.94 -7.54 -2.31
N GLU A 55 -7.23 -8.55 -1.50
CA GLU A 55 -8.42 -8.61 -0.65
C GLU A 55 -8.49 -7.41 0.31
N ILE A 56 -7.37 -7.09 0.98
CA ILE A 56 -7.27 -5.92 1.86
C ILE A 56 -7.52 -4.64 1.07
N ALA A 57 -6.91 -4.49 -0.12
CA ALA A 57 -7.11 -3.31 -0.95
C ALA A 57 -8.59 -3.12 -1.30
N ILE A 58 -9.25 -4.17 -1.80
CA ILE A 58 -10.67 -4.12 -2.16
C ILE A 58 -11.53 -3.73 -0.94
N ASN A 59 -11.33 -4.39 0.20
CA ASN A 59 -12.12 -4.12 1.39
C ASN A 59 -11.94 -2.68 1.92
N GLU A 60 -10.71 -2.16 1.92
CA GLU A 60 -10.43 -0.79 2.37
C GLU A 60 -10.94 0.27 1.38
N LEU A 61 -10.97 -0.04 0.09
CA LEU A 61 -11.54 0.85 -0.92
C LEU A 61 -13.08 0.85 -0.86
N GLU A 62 -13.72 -0.31 -0.70
CA GLU A 62 -15.18 -0.42 -0.59
C GLU A 62 -15.68 0.19 0.73
N ASN A 63 -15.09 -0.24 1.84
CA ASN A 63 -15.65 -0.06 3.18
C ASN A 63 -14.79 0.83 4.10
N GLY A 64 -13.52 1.02 3.78
CA GLY A 64 -12.56 1.74 4.64
C GLY A 64 -12.46 3.24 4.36
N GLY A 65 -13.13 3.75 3.32
CA GLY A 65 -13.08 5.15 2.89
C GLY A 65 -11.78 5.54 2.17
N PHE A 66 -10.95 4.56 1.82
CA PHE A 66 -9.78 4.76 0.97
C PHE A 66 -10.21 4.81 -0.49
N HIS A 67 -9.43 5.48 -1.34
CA HIS A 67 -9.77 5.65 -2.75
C HIS A 67 -8.71 5.08 -3.70
N HIS A 68 -7.50 4.88 -3.19
CA HIS A 68 -6.36 4.55 -4.01
C HIS A 68 -5.41 3.59 -3.29
N ALA A 69 -5.01 2.53 -3.99
CA ALA A 69 -4.03 1.57 -3.51
C ALA A 69 -3.17 1.03 -4.66
N LYS A 70 -2.06 0.38 -4.32
CA LYS A 70 -1.31 -0.43 -5.28
C LYS A 70 -0.60 -1.61 -4.64
N THR A 71 -0.43 -2.67 -5.40
CA THR A 71 0.46 -3.80 -5.09
C THR A 71 1.20 -4.23 -6.34
N HIS A 72 2.18 -5.12 -6.23
CA HIS A 72 2.88 -5.63 -7.41
C HIS A 72 1.90 -6.36 -8.34
N MET A 73 2.17 -6.33 -9.65
CA MET A 73 1.39 -7.10 -10.62
C MET A 73 1.49 -8.61 -10.39
N VAL A 74 0.51 -9.35 -10.90
CA VAL A 74 0.58 -10.82 -10.97
C VAL A 74 1.84 -11.22 -11.75
N GLY A 75 2.59 -12.20 -11.22
CA GLY A 75 3.82 -12.71 -11.84
C GLY A 75 5.07 -11.85 -11.60
N VAL A 76 4.96 -10.71 -10.90
CA VAL A 76 6.12 -9.90 -10.51
C VAL A 76 6.56 -10.31 -9.11
N SER A 77 7.73 -10.96 -9.01
CA SER A 77 8.34 -11.29 -7.73
C SER A 77 9.22 -10.13 -7.25
N PRO A 78 8.93 -9.51 -6.10
CA PRO A 78 9.77 -8.45 -5.55
C PRO A 78 11.12 -9.01 -5.06
N PRO A 79 12.22 -8.23 -5.14
CA PRO A 79 13.54 -8.67 -4.66
C PRO A 79 13.57 -9.04 -3.17
N SER A 80 12.67 -8.45 -2.37
CA SER A 80 12.51 -8.77 -0.95
C SER A 80 11.86 -10.13 -0.68
N GLY A 81 11.28 -10.78 -1.70
CA GLY A 81 10.43 -11.97 -1.55
C GLY A 81 9.01 -11.68 -1.02
N GLU A 82 8.81 -10.53 -0.37
CA GLU A 82 7.50 -10.07 0.13
C GLU A 82 6.87 -9.04 -0.79
N TYR A 83 5.60 -9.26 -1.13
CA TYR A 83 4.75 -8.25 -1.79
C TYR A 83 4.45 -7.10 -0.82
N VAL A 84 4.21 -5.91 -1.37
CA VAL A 84 3.79 -4.73 -0.61
C VAL A 84 2.48 -4.17 -1.16
N LEU A 85 1.53 -3.93 -0.27
CA LEU A 85 0.37 -3.08 -0.51
C LEU A 85 0.67 -1.69 0.02
N CYS A 86 0.54 -0.70 -0.85
CA CYS A 86 0.49 0.71 -0.47
C CYS A 86 -0.96 1.18 -0.52
N LEU A 87 -1.51 1.58 0.62
CA LEU A 87 -2.86 2.14 0.73
C LEU A 87 -2.75 3.65 1.01
N TYR A 88 -3.17 4.48 0.05
CA TYR A 88 -2.89 5.93 0.08
C TYR A 88 -3.97 6.71 0.82
N TYR A 89 -3.55 7.74 1.54
CA TYR A 89 -4.47 8.60 2.30
C TYR A 89 -3.93 10.01 2.47
N LYS A 90 -4.68 10.87 3.16
CA LYS A 90 -4.33 12.27 3.42
C LYS A 90 -3.44 12.51 4.63
N ASP A 91 -3.35 11.57 5.57
CA ASP A 91 -2.56 11.69 6.81
C ASP A 91 -2.41 10.33 7.52
N ASP A 92 -1.75 10.34 8.68
CA ASP A 92 -1.46 9.15 9.49
C ASP A 92 -2.54 8.76 10.52
N SER A 93 -3.71 9.40 10.47
CA SER A 93 -4.78 9.27 11.48
C SER A 93 -5.31 7.84 11.65
N ARG A 94 -5.28 7.02 10.60
CA ARG A 94 -5.83 5.65 10.59
C ARG A 94 -4.82 4.58 11.06
N LYS A 95 -3.59 4.98 11.43
CA LYS A 95 -2.49 4.04 11.71
C LYS A 95 -2.75 3.05 12.85
N HIS A 96 -3.49 3.47 13.89
CA HIS A 96 -3.78 2.61 15.03
C HIS A 96 -4.97 1.70 14.76
N GLU A 97 -6.01 2.23 14.11
CA GLU A 97 -7.17 1.45 13.66
C GLU A 97 -6.73 0.29 12.73
N LEU A 98 -5.90 0.59 11.72
CA LEU A 98 -5.39 -0.44 10.81
C LEU A 98 -4.50 -1.46 11.54
N ALA A 99 -3.71 -1.03 12.53
CA ALA A 99 -2.89 -1.95 13.32
C ALA A 99 -3.74 -2.89 14.17
N GLU A 100 -4.83 -2.41 14.75
CA GLU A 100 -5.77 -3.22 15.52
C GLU A 100 -6.53 -4.19 14.61
N LYS A 101 -7.11 -3.69 13.53
CA LYS A 101 -7.90 -4.47 12.56
C LYS A 101 -7.12 -5.64 11.97
N TYR A 102 -5.84 -5.44 11.67
CA TYR A 102 -5.00 -6.42 10.97
C TYR A 102 -3.94 -7.08 11.86
N GLY A 103 -3.85 -6.70 13.14
CA GLY A 103 -2.75 -7.09 14.02
C GLY A 103 -2.67 -8.58 14.36
N ASN A 104 -3.78 -9.29 14.25
CA ASN A 104 -3.87 -10.73 14.57
C ASN A 104 -3.58 -11.65 13.38
N ARG A 105 -3.21 -11.09 12.20
CA ARG A 105 -2.90 -11.88 11.00
C ARG A 105 -1.40 -12.16 10.91
N SER A 106 -1.00 -13.37 11.26
CA SER A 106 0.41 -13.79 11.27
C SER A 106 1.10 -13.69 9.90
N GLU A 107 0.33 -13.85 8.82
CA GLU A 107 0.77 -13.79 7.43
C GLU A 107 0.94 -12.36 6.89
N LEU A 108 0.68 -11.34 7.73
CA LEU A 108 0.64 -9.94 7.33
C LEU A 108 1.52 -9.08 8.24
N LYS A 109 2.44 -8.34 7.64
CA LYS A 109 3.29 -7.38 8.35
C LYS A 109 2.82 -5.96 8.04
N TYR A 110 2.24 -5.30 9.03
CA TYR A 110 1.86 -3.89 8.92
C TYR A 110 2.98 -2.97 9.43
N ARG A 111 3.49 -2.09 8.55
CA ARG A 111 4.60 -1.14 8.86
C ARG A 111 4.13 0.31 9.03
N TYR A 112 2.86 0.50 9.34
CA TYR A 112 2.25 1.81 9.59
C TYR A 112 2.32 2.76 8.38
N TRP A 113 2.09 4.04 8.67
CA TRP A 113 2.12 5.15 7.74
C TRP A 113 3.54 5.56 7.36
N LYS A 114 3.72 5.91 6.10
CA LYS A 114 4.90 6.60 5.58
C LYS A 114 4.44 7.78 4.74
N SER A 115 4.84 9.00 5.15
CA SER A 115 4.55 10.21 4.39
C SER A 115 5.31 10.23 3.07
N ASP A 116 4.86 11.03 2.11
CA ASP A 116 5.59 11.23 0.86
C ASP A 116 6.91 11.96 1.09
N ALA A 117 6.95 12.91 2.03
CA ALA A 117 8.18 13.55 2.47
C ALA A 117 9.20 12.53 3.03
N ASP A 118 8.75 11.59 3.86
CA ASP A 118 9.60 10.50 4.37
C ASP A 118 9.98 9.50 3.27
N THR A 119 9.13 9.33 2.26
CA THR A 119 9.44 8.50 1.09
C THR A 119 10.58 9.10 0.28
N LEU A 120 10.52 10.41 -0.01
CA LEU A 120 11.60 11.15 -0.66
C LEU A 120 12.89 11.15 0.16
N GLY A 121 12.77 11.24 1.49
CA GLY A 121 13.91 11.24 2.40
C GLY A 121 14.44 9.85 2.79
N GLY A 122 13.92 8.75 2.22
CA GLY A 122 14.34 7.38 2.56
C GLY A 122 14.02 6.96 4.01
N LYS A 123 13.18 7.70 4.74
CA LYS A 123 12.91 7.48 6.17
C LYS A 123 11.90 6.35 6.40
N TYR A 124 12.01 5.70 7.55
CA TYR A 124 11.04 4.73 8.04
C TYR A 124 10.15 5.35 9.12
N SER A 125 8.93 4.83 9.30
CA SER A 125 8.01 5.32 10.32
C SER A 125 8.56 5.08 11.72
N LYS A 126 8.33 6.03 12.64
CA LYS A 126 8.79 5.91 14.04
C LYS A 126 8.22 4.67 14.70
N GLN A 127 6.95 4.36 14.44
CA GLN A 127 6.25 3.20 14.99
C GLN A 127 6.86 1.88 14.50
N PHE A 128 7.22 1.79 13.22
CA PHE A 128 7.95 0.63 12.71
C PHE A 128 9.30 0.48 13.41
N LEU A 129 10.09 1.57 13.47
CA LEU A 129 11.41 1.54 14.11
C LEU A 129 11.33 1.17 15.60
N ASN A 130 10.30 1.63 16.32
CA ASN A 130 10.12 1.33 17.74
C ASN A 130 9.74 -0.13 18.01
N LYS A 131 9.22 -0.87 17.02
CA LYS A 131 8.97 -2.32 17.13
C LYS A 131 10.24 -3.17 16.95
N LEU A 132 11.32 -2.58 16.47
CA LEU A 132 12.58 -3.26 16.20
C LEU A 132 13.52 -3.20 17.41
N THR A 133 14.39 -4.20 17.52
CA THR A 133 15.53 -4.17 18.45
C THR A 133 16.51 -3.05 18.09
N LYS A 134 17.37 -2.64 19.04
CA LYS A 134 18.38 -1.58 18.79
C LYS A 134 19.31 -1.88 17.62
N ASN A 135 19.65 -3.15 17.39
CA ASN A 135 20.54 -3.55 16.29
C ASN A 135 19.83 -3.45 14.93
N GLU A 136 18.58 -3.92 14.85
CA GLU A 136 17.76 -3.77 13.65
C GLU A 136 17.52 -2.29 13.34
N GLN A 137 17.21 -1.47 14.34
CA GLN A 137 17.06 -0.02 14.17
C GLN A 137 18.31 0.62 13.53
N LYS A 138 19.52 0.21 13.92
CA LYS A 138 20.77 0.69 13.29
C LYS A 138 20.86 0.30 11.82
N MET A 139 20.50 -0.94 11.46
CA MET A 139 20.53 -1.41 10.07
C MET A 139 19.55 -0.62 9.18
N PHE A 140 18.35 -0.33 9.69
CA PHE A 140 17.33 0.42 8.94
C PHE A 140 17.60 1.94 8.90
N ARG A 141 18.39 2.49 9.84
CA ARG A 141 18.82 3.89 9.80
C ARG A 141 20.07 4.13 8.96
N GLY A 142 20.92 3.12 8.79
CA GLY A 142 22.20 3.22 8.08
C GLY A 142 22.15 2.97 6.57
N LYS A 143 21.00 2.57 6.03
CA LYS A 143 20.77 2.51 4.58
C LYS A 143 20.14 3.84 4.13
N LEU A 144 21.00 4.80 3.80
CA LEU A 144 20.67 6.00 3.02
C LEU A 144 21.11 5.78 1.58
#